data_AF-A0A9E6CK13-F1
#
_entry.id   AF-A0A9E6CK13-F1
#
_cell.length_a   1.000
_cell.length_b   1.000
_cell.length_c   1.000
_cell.angle_alpha   90.00
_cell.angle_beta   90.00
_cell.angle_gamma   90.00
#
_symmetry.space_group_name_H-M   'P 1'
#
loop_
_entity.id
_entity.type
_entity.pdbx_description
1 polymer ?
#
loop_
_entity_poly.entity_id
_entity_poly.type
_entity_poly.pdbx_seq_one_letter_code
_entity_poly.pdbx_strand_id
1 'polypeptide(L)'
;GNKSREDSYTYNPETGKQTSQVSITYNADGTNKSKSVYDQDLPKDGTNTTQENFTYDSTNNKWVSAYKSSYTYDTTKERTADSTSEWFNADGTKRYEQKSTYDTTTGRKTTSRTTNNYTYDENGTLTGYTYTETSYDHDGNTTGTVNGQWP
;
A
#
# COMPACT_ATOMS: atom_id res chain seq x y z
N GLY A 1 24.39 -15.50 -18.16
CA GLY A 1 24.40 -14.14 -17.59
C GLY A 1 23.45 -14.12 -16.41
N ASN A 2 23.86 -13.58 -15.27
CA ASN A 2 23.02 -13.57 -14.07
C ASN A 2 21.82 -12.65 -14.31
N LYS A 3 20.62 -13.22 -14.19
CA LYS A 3 19.34 -12.54 -14.41
C LYS A 3 19.14 -11.58 -13.24
N SER A 4 19.11 -10.27 -13.49
CA SER A 4 18.94 -9.26 -12.43
C SER A 4 17.47 -8.88 -12.20
N ARG A 5 16.62 -9.06 -13.22
CA ARG A 5 15.20 -8.68 -13.19
C ARG A 5 14.36 -9.49 -14.17
N GLU A 6 13.11 -9.72 -13.80
CA GLU A 6 12.02 -10.22 -14.64
C GLU A 6 10.80 -9.35 -14.51
N ASP A 7 10.15 -9.05 -15.63
CA ASP A 7 8.90 -8.32 -15.66
C ASP A 7 7.84 -9.09 -16.47
N SER A 8 6.61 -9.04 -15.99
CA SER A 8 5.42 -9.53 -16.69
C SER A 8 4.36 -8.43 -16.67
N TYR A 9 3.71 -8.20 -17.80
CA TYR A 9 2.75 -7.12 -18.00
C TYR A 9 1.43 -7.69 -18.53
N THR A 10 0.31 -7.22 -17.99
CA THR A 10 -1.03 -7.51 -18.51
C THR A 10 -1.64 -6.23 -19.05
N TYR A 11 -2.35 -6.32 -20.16
CA TYR A 11 -2.98 -5.19 -20.84
C TYR A 11 -4.47 -5.46 -21.07
N ASN A 12 -5.26 -4.40 -20.98
CA ASN A 12 -6.66 -4.42 -21.40
C ASN A 12 -6.72 -4.51 -22.94
N PRO A 13 -7.35 -5.54 -23.52
CA PRO A 13 -7.35 -5.76 -24.97
C PRO A 13 -8.18 -4.72 -25.76
N GLU A 14 -9.13 -4.04 -25.11
CA GLU A 14 -9.97 -3.02 -25.76
C GLU A 14 -9.27 -1.66 -25.86
N THR A 15 -8.49 -1.31 -24.84
CA THR A 15 -7.85 0.02 -24.73
C THR A 15 -6.35 0.01 -24.96
N GLY A 16 -5.72 -1.17 -24.95
CA GLY A 16 -4.26 -1.34 -25.00
C GLY A 16 -3.53 -0.83 -23.75
N LYS A 17 -4.25 -0.39 -22.71
CA LYS A 17 -3.65 0.13 -21.47
C LYS A 17 -3.19 -1.01 -20.57
N GLN A 18 -2.02 -0.85 -19.95
CA GLN A 18 -1.51 -1.78 -18.95
C GLN A 18 -2.46 -1.81 -17.74
N THR A 19 -2.90 -3.00 -17.34
CA THR A 19 -3.72 -3.23 -16.15
C THR A 19 -2.88 -3.71 -14.98
N SER A 20 -1.82 -4.46 -15.24
CA SER A 20 -1.03 -5.09 -14.19
C SER A 20 0.44 -5.21 -14.58
N GLN A 21 1.31 -5.20 -13.57
CA GLN A 21 2.72 -5.51 -13.69
C GLN A 21 3.19 -6.33 -12.51
N VAL A 22 3.95 -7.38 -12.80
CA VAL A 22 4.71 -8.14 -11.81
C VAL A 22 6.19 -8.00 -12.15
N SER A 23 6.97 -7.52 -11.18
CA SER A 23 8.42 -7.36 -11.32
C SER A 23 9.13 -8.16 -10.23
N ILE A 24 10.01 -9.08 -10.62
CA ILE A 24 10.88 -9.83 -9.71
C ILE A 24 12.30 -9.34 -9.91
N THR A 25 12.96 -8.96 -8.82
CA THR A 25 14.38 -8.61 -8.79
C THR A 25 15.14 -9.72 -8.08
N TYR A 26 16.34 -9.99 -8.58
CA TYR A 26 17.23 -11.02 -8.05
C TYR A 26 18.48 -10.39 -7.41
N ASN A 27 19.11 -11.13 -6.51
CA ASN A 27 20.44 -10.84 -6.02
C ASN A 27 21.49 -11.11 -7.11
N ALA A 28 22.73 -10.66 -6.88
CA ALA A 28 23.83 -10.86 -7.82
C ALA A 28 24.14 -12.34 -8.10
N ASP A 29 23.82 -13.22 -7.15
CA ASP A 29 23.95 -14.68 -7.25
C ASP A 29 22.76 -15.36 -7.98
N GLY A 30 21.75 -14.59 -8.40
CA GLY A 30 20.55 -15.09 -9.08
C GLY A 30 19.42 -15.55 -8.15
N THR A 31 19.57 -15.45 -6.83
CA THR A 31 18.51 -15.78 -5.88
C THR A 31 17.44 -14.69 -5.81
N ASN A 32 16.21 -15.04 -5.42
CA ASN A 32 15.11 -14.10 -5.26
C ASN A 32 15.46 -13.00 -4.24
N LYS A 33 15.16 -11.73 -4.58
CA LYS A 33 15.39 -10.58 -3.69
C LYS A 33 14.08 -9.90 -3.30
N SER A 34 13.36 -9.38 -4.30
CA SER A 34 12.13 -8.61 -4.10
C SER A 34 11.15 -8.85 -5.23
N LYS A 35 9.85 -8.73 -4.93
CA LYS A 35 8.77 -8.77 -5.91
C LYS A 35 7.89 -7.54 -5.74
N SER A 36 7.52 -6.89 -6.83
CA SER A 36 6.51 -5.84 -6.86
C SER A 36 5.35 -6.33 -7.72
N VAL A 37 4.13 -6.10 -7.23
CA VAL A 37 2.88 -6.32 -7.97
C VAL A 37 2.17 -4.99 -8.01
N TYR A 38 1.80 -4.57 -9.20
CA TYR A 38 0.96 -3.40 -9.43
C TYR A 38 -0.26 -3.88 -10.18
N ASP A 39 -1.44 -3.55 -9.67
CA ASP A 39 -2.71 -3.85 -10.31
C ASP A 39 -3.57 -2.60 -10.33
N GLN A 40 -4.02 -2.26 -11.52
CA GLN A 40 -5.02 -1.24 -11.79
C GLN A 40 -6.26 -1.96 -12.25
N ASP A 41 -7.31 -1.90 -11.43
CA ASP A 41 -8.61 -2.46 -11.79
C ASP A 41 -9.20 -1.55 -12.87
N LEU A 42 -9.02 -1.96 -14.13
CA LEU A 42 -9.58 -1.28 -15.30
C LEU A 42 -10.76 -2.09 -15.85
N PRO A 43 -11.97 -1.94 -15.32
CA PRO A 43 -13.13 -1.75 -16.17
C PRO A 43 -13.10 -0.29 -16.67
N LYS A 44 -14.04 0.10 -17.54
CA LYS A 44 -14.31 1.51 -17.91
C LYS A 44 -14.35 2.49 -16.71
N ASP A 45 -14.45 1.92 -15.50
CA ASP A 45 -14.42 2.36 -14.10
C ASP A 45 -13.19 3.09 -13.52
N GLY A 46 -11.96 2.65 -13.82
CA GLY A 46 -10.71 3.25 -13.27
C GLY A 46 -10.70 3.57 -11.76
N THR A 47 -11.47 2.85 -10.94
CA THR A 47 -11.82 3.30 -9.60
C THR A 47 -10.82 2.92 -8.52
N ASN A 48 -9.99 1.88 -8.75
CA ASN A 48 -9.03 1.41 -7.75
C ASN A 48 -7.64 1.10 -8.35
N THR A 49 -6.60 1.47 -7.62
CA THR A 49 -5.21 1.06 -7.90
C THR A 49 -4.63 0.40 -6.66
N THR A 50 -3.91 -0.71 -6.84
CA THR A 50 -3.21 -1.40 -5.77
C THR A 50 -1.75 -1.63 -6.14
N GLN A 51 -0.90 -1.58 -5.12
CA GLN A 51 0.51 -1.89 -5.24
C GLN A 51 0.92 -2.72 -4.03
N GLU A 52 1.62 -3.82 -4.25
CA GLU A 52 2.16 -4.69 -3.22
C GLU A 52 3.64 -4.96 -3.48
N ASN A 53 4.48 -4.72 -2.48
CA ASN A 53 5.89 -5.06 -2.49
C ASN A 53 6.15 -6.20 -1.51
N PHE A 54 6.94 -7.16 -1.94
CA PHE A 54 7.32 -8.35 -1.19
C PHE A 54 8.84 -8.45 -1.10
N THR A 55 9.31 -8.93 0.04
CA THR A 55 10.69 -9.38 0.25
C THR A 55 10.73 -10.90 0.25
N TYR A 56 11.81 -11.48 -0.26
CA TYR A 56 11.97 -12.93 -0.22
C TYR A 56 12.59 -13.37 1.11
N ASP A 57 11.91 -14.29 1.80
CA ASP A 57 12.44 -14.99 2.97
C ASP A 57 13.02 -16.32 2.51
N SER A 58 14.36 -16.37 2.43
CA SER A 58 15.10 -17.56 2.02
C SER A 58 15.10 -18.68 3.07
N THR A 59 14.87 -18.34 4.35
CA THR A 59 14.81 -19.34 5.44
C THR A 59 13.56 -20.20 5.30
N ASN A 60 12.44 -19.57 4.97
CA ASN A 60 11.15 -20.24 4.83
C ASN A 60 10.73 -20.45 3.36
N ASN A 61 11.61 -20.11 2.40
CA ASN A 61 11.37 -20.23 0.96
C ASN A 61 10.04 -19.61 0.50
N LYS A 62 9.74 -18.39 0.95
CA LYS A 62 8.46 -17.71 0.65
C LYS A 62 8.62 -16.22 0.40
N TRP A 63 7.70 -15.64 -0.35
CA TRP A 63 7.55 -14.18 -0.46
C TRP A 63 6.75 -13.68 0.75
N VAL A 64 7.26 -12.63 1.41
CA VAL A 64 6.61 -11.97 2.54
C VAL A 64 6.26 -10.55 2.12
N SER A 65 5.01 -10.14 2.33
CA SER A 65 4.59 -8.77 2.07
C SER A 65 5.40 -7.81 2.95
N ALA A 66 5.92 -6.75 2.35
CA ALA A 66 6.66 -5.70 3.03
C ALA A 66 5.88 -4.38 3.02
N TYR A 67 5.13 -4.14 1.94
CA TYR A 67 4.30 -2.95 1.77
C TYR A 67 3.10 -3.26 0.90
N LYS A 68 1.95 -2.66 1.23
CA LYS A 68 0.76 -2.66 0.40
C LYS A 68 0.19 -1.26 0.37
N SER A 69 -0.32 -0.82 -0.76
CA SER A 69 -1.18 0.35 -0.85
C SER A 69 -2.32 0.17 -1.79
N SER A 70 -3.45 0.78 -1.44
CA SER A 70 -4.63 0.90 -2.28
C SER A 70 -5.06 2.36 -2.37
N TYR A 71 -5.57 2.73 -3.53
CA TYR A 71 -6.09 4.05 -3.83
C TYR A 71 -7.46 3.88 -4.46
N THR A 72 -8.45 4.59 -3.93
CA THR A 72 -9.76 4.77 -4.57
C THR A 72 -9.76 6.15 -5.22
N TYR A 73 -10.41 6.29 -6.38
CA TYR A 73 -10.56 7.57 -7.05
C TYR A 73 -11.99 8.09 -6.93
N ASP A 74 -12.15 9.41 -7.05
CA ASP A 74 -13.45 10.06 -7.08
C ASP A 74 -14.27 9.66 -8.33
N THR A 75 -15.51 10.15 -8.42
CA THR A 75 -16.43 9.82 -9.51
C THR A 75 -15.92 10.24 -10.89
N THR A 76 -14.99 11.22 -10.96
CA THR A 76 -14.36 11.66 -12.22
C THR A 76 -13.13 10.83 -12.57
N LYS A 77 -12.59 10.07 -11.60
CA LYS A 77 -11.39 9.22 -11.71
C LYS A 77 -10.11 10.03 -11.93
N GLU A 78 -10.14 11.33 -11.67
CA GLU A 78 -8.99 12.22 -11.82
C GLU A 78 -8.22 12.40 -10.52
N ARG A 79 -8.87 12.16 -9.37
CA ARG A 79 -8.30 12.42 -8.04
C ARG A 79 -8.53 11.26 -7.11
N THR A 80 -7.53 10.94 -6.30
CA THR A 80 -7.66 9.97 -5.21
C THR A 80 -8.64 10.50 -4.16
N ALA A 81 -9.68 9.72 -3.86
CA ALA A 81 -10.66 9.98 -2.81
C ALA A 81 -10.19 9.40 -1.47
N ASP A 82 -9.66 8.16 -1.50
CA ASP A 82 -9.09 7.50 -0.33
C ASP A 82 -7.79 6.78 -0.66
N SER A 83 -6.92 6.67 0.33
CA SER A 83 -5.73 5.83 0.25
C SER A 83 -5.51 5.07 1.54
N THR A 84 -5.14 3.80 1.41
CA THR A 84 -4.62 2.99 2.52
C THR A 84 -3.22 2.53 2.16
N SER A 85 -2.29 2.67 3.09
CA SER A 85 -0.94 2.13 3.00
C SER A 85 -0.66 1.28 4.24
N GLU A 86 -0.10 0.10 4.05
CA GLU A 86 0.22 -0.87 5.09
C GLU A 86 1.68 -1.28 4.93
N TRP A 87 2.39 -1.35 6.05
CA TRP A 87 3.78 -1.80 6.12
C TRP A 87 3.88 -2.95 7.09
N PHE A 88 4.70 -3.93 6.72
CA PHE A 88 4.75 -5.21 7.41
C PHE A 88 6.16 -5.48 7.94
N ASN A 89 6.24 -6.27 9.00
CA ASN A 89 7.48 -6.83 9.53
C ASN A 89 7.96 -8.01 8.65
N ALA A 90 9.18 -8.47 8.89
CA ALA A 90 9.79 -9.57 8.13
C ALA A 90 9.06 -10.92 8.31
N ASP A 91 8.28 -11.08 9.38
CA ASP A 91 7.44 -12.25 9.64
C ASP A 91 6.06 -12.17 8.93
N GLY A 92 5.73 -11.02 8.33
CA GLY A 92 4.46 -10.74 7.67
C GLY A 92 3.40 -10.10 8.57
N THR A 93 3.69 -9.82 9.84
CA THR A 93 2.77 -9.08 10.72
C THR A 93 2.69 -7.61 10.31
N LYS A 94 1.53 -6.98 10.45
CA LYS A 94 1.31 -5.57 10.07
C LYS A 94 1.98 -4.67 11.10
N ARG A 95 3.02 -3.93 10.74
CA ARG A 95 3.73 -2.99 11.64
C ARG A 95 3.02 -1.65 11.74
N TYR A 96 2.55 -1.15 10.61
CA TYR A 96 2.11 0.23 10.47
C TYR A 96 1.04 0.33 9.38
N GLU A 97 0.02 1.14 9.60
CA GLU A 97 -1.01 1.44 8.59
C GLU A 97 -1.33 2.94 8.61
N GLN A 98 -1.46 3.52 7.42
CA GLN A 98 -1.94 4.88 7.24
C GLN A 98 -3.15 4.86 6.33
N LYS A 99 -4.22 5.50 6.79
CA LYS A 99 -5.42 5.77 5.99
C LYS A 99 -5.55 7.26 5.79
N SER A 100 -5.96 7.68 4.60
CA SER A 100 -6.21 9.10 4.32
C SER A 100 -7.42 9.24 3.42
N THR A 101 -8.27 10.20 3.76
CA THR A 101 -9.41 10.63 2.94
C THR A 101 -9.09 12.01 2.37
N TYR A 102 -9.58 12.30 1.17
CA TYR A 102 -9.31 13.56 0.48
C TYR A 102 -10.62 14.22 0.06
N ASP A 103 -10.71 15.54 0.25
CA ASP A 103 -11.69 16.36 -0.46
C ASP A 103 -11.20 16.50 -1.90
N THR A 104 -12.02 16.04 -2.83
CA THR A 104 -11.72 16.12 -4.27
C THR A 104 -12.48 17.26 -4.95
N THR A 105 -13.32 18.01 -4.24
CA THR A 105 -14.20 19.06 -4.79
C THR A 105 -13.41 20.29 -5.26
N THR A 106 -12.33 20.67 -4.59
CA THR A 106 -11.59 21.92 -4.87
C THR A 106 -10.08 21.76 -5.10
N GLY A 107 -9.62 20.52 -5.24
CA GLY A 107 -8.20 20.15 -5.32
C GLY A 107 -7.89 19.15 -4.22
N ARG A 108 -7.10 18.13 -4.52
CA ARG A 108 -6.83 17.01 -3.61
C ARG A 108 -6.24 17.51 -2.29
N LYS A 109 -7.07 17.66 -1.27
CA LYS A 109 -6.67 18.08 0.07
C LYS A 109 -7.06 17.01 1.07
N THR A 110 -6.11 16.57 1.89
CA THR A 110 -6.39 15.55 2.91
C THR A 110 -7.40 16.12 3.91
N THR A 111 -8.52 15.44 4.13
CA THR A 111 -9.54 15.83 5.11
C THR A 111 -9.37 15.07 6.42
N SER A 112 -8.87 13.84 6.34
CA SER A 112 -8.50 13.06 7.51
C SER A 112 -7.29 12.17 7.22
N ARG A 113 -6.52 11.90 8.27
CA ARG A 113 -5.46 10.90 8.28
C ARG A 113 -5.55 10.10 9.57
N THR A 114 -5.64 8.78 9.44
CA THR A 114 -5.48 7.85 10.56
C THR A 114 -4.15 7.14 10.41
N THR A 115 -3.40 7.09 11.49
CA THR A 115 -2.09 6.44 11.57
C THR A 115 -2.12 5.42 12.67
N ASN A 116 -1.84 4.17 12.34
CA ASN A 116 -1.98 3.00 13.20
C ASN A 116 -0.60 2.33 13.34
N ASN A 117 -0.13 2.14 14.58
CA ASN A 117 1.09 1.37 14.86
C ASN A 117 0.73 0.15 15.69
N TYR A 118 1.30 -0.99 15.34
CA TYR A 118 1.03 -2.27 15.96
C TYR A 118 2.32 -2.84 16.56
N THR A 119 2.21 -3.39 17.77
CA THR A 119 3.31 -4.05 18.47
C THR A 119 2.94 -5.49 18.78
N TYR A 120 3.89 -6.39 18.60
CA TYR A 120 3.70 -7.82 18.78
C TYR A 120 4.74 -8.39 19.75
N ASP A 121 4.39 -9.49 20.41
CA ASP A 121 5.36 -10.31 21.12
C ASP A 121 6.21 -11.16 20.17
N GLU A 122 7.14 -11.93 20.74
CA GLU A 122 8.03 -12.83 20.01
C GLU A 122 7.30 -13.96 19.24
N ASN A 123 6.04 -14.24 19.59
CA ASN A 123 5.23 -15.26 18.94
C ASN A 123 4.36 -14.67 17.81
N GLY A 124 4.45 -13.36 17.57
CA GLY A 124 3.61 -12.66 16.60
C GLY A 124 2.19 -12.37 17.11
N THR A 125 1.95 -12.46 18.42
CA THR A 125 0.68 -12.06 19.03
C THR A 125 0.64 -10.55 19.19
N LEU A 126 -0.45 -9.89 18.80
CA LEU A 126 -0.60 -8.45 18.99
C LEU A 126 -0.68 -8.13 20.49
N THR A 127 0.24 -7.30 20.99
CA THR A 127 0.33 -6.88 22.39
C THR A 127 0.13 -5.39 22.60
N GLY A 128 -0.24 -4.67 21.55
CA GLY A 128 -0.49 -3.26 21.65
C GLY A 128 -0.78 -2.61 20.31
N TYR A 129 -1.55 -1.55 20.39
CA TYR A 129 -1.96 -0.75 19.25
C TYR A 129 -2.03 0.71 19.67
N THR A 130 -1.44 1.60 18.88
CA THR A 130 -1.63 3.04 19.02
C THR A 130 -2.19 3.61 17.74
N TYR A 131 -3.03 4.63 17.87
CA TYR A 131 -3.53 5.36 16.73
C TYR A 131 -3.51 6.87 16.93
N THR A 132 -3.34 7.58 15.83
CA THR A 132 -3.49 9.02 15.72
C THR A 132 -4.42 9.32 14.56
N GLU A 133 -5.55 9.97 14.85
CA GLU A 133 -6.46 10.54 13.88
C GLU A 133 -6.26 12.04 13.82
N THR A 134 -5.93 12.56 12.65
CA THR A 134 -5.80 14.00 12.39
C THR A 134 -6.84 14.42 11.37
N SER A 135 -7.63 15.43 11.72
CA SER A 135 -8.57 16.07 10.80
C SER A 135 -7.98 17.38 10.29
N TYR A 136 -8.36 17.76 9.08
CA TYR A 136 -7.88 18.98 8.44
C TYR A 136 -9.05 19.80 7.90
N ASP A 137 -8.87 21.12 7.87
CA ASP A 137 -9.78 22.02 7.18
C ASP A 137 -9.56 22.00 5.67
N HIS A 138 -10.35 22.82 4.99
CA HIS A 138 -10.27 23.00 3.55
C HIS A 138 -8.93 23.55 3.08
N ASP A 139 -8.08 24.12 3.93
CA ASP A 139 -6.76 24.65 3.54
C ASP A 139 -5.63 23.70 3.90
N GLY A 140 -5.95 22.54 4.47
CA GLY A 140 -5.00 21.53 4.91
C GLY A 140 -4.41 21.84 6.29
N ASN A 141 -4.96 22.80 7.04
CA ASN A 141 -4.57 23.04 8.42
C ASN A 141 -5.22 22.01 9.33
N THR A 142 -4.51 21.56 10.36
CA THR A 142 -5.04 20.63 11.34
C THR A 142 -6.16 21.28 12.16
N THR A 143 -7.34 20.67 12.14
CA THR A 143 -8.52 21.09 12.93
C THR A 143 -8.71 20.27 14.19
N GLY A 144 -8.09 19.09 14.27
CA GLY A 144 -8.15 18.23 15.43
C GLY A 144 -7.15 17.08 15.36
N THR A 145 -6.74 16.61 16.53
CA THR A 145 -5.94 15.39 16.68
C THR A 145 -6.47 14.57 17.85
N VAL A 146 -6.81 13.32 17.56
CA VAL A 146 -7.21 12.32 18.56
C VAL A 146 -6.14 11.26 18.60
N ASN A 147 -5.64 10.97 19.80
CA ASN A 147 -4.72 9.86 20.02
C ASN A 147 -5.41 8.81 20.88
N GLY A 148 -5.18 7.55 20.59
CA GLY A 148 -5.62 6.47 21.45
C GLY A 148 -4.64 5.30 21.45
N GLN A 149 -4.83 4.44 22.45
CA GLN A 149 -4.02 3.27 22.66
C GLN A 149 -4.92 2.15 23.18
N TRP A 150 -4.67 0.93 22.71
CA TRP A 150 -5.26 -0.29 23.24
C TRP A 150 -4.14 -1.22 23.74
N PRO A 151 -4.33 -1.89 24.89
CA PRO A 151 -3.38 -2.89 25.41
C PRO A 151 -3.34 -4.17 24.57
#